data_AF-A0A965LT46-F1
#
_entry.id   AF-A0A965LT46-F1
#
_cell.length_a   1.000
_cell.length_b   1.000
_cell.length_c   1.000
_cell.angle_alpha   90.00
_cell.angle_beta   90.00
_cell.angle_gamma   90.00
#
_symmetry.space_group_name_H-M   'P 1'
#
loop_
_entity.id
_entity.type
_entity.pdbx_description
1 polymer ?
#
loop_
_entity_poly.entity_id
_entity_poly.type
_entity_poly.pdbx_seq_one_letter_code
_entity_poly.pdbx_strand_id
1 'polypeptide(L)'
;ADGTLLINGGDAGELASLAEGRSNCHPDCKLTSADVDALKAMLDDALAVHDGSRVGKLNIHIPLVLLKKENETVLRSMLAMLKTYADKGTILFGTQKDVYDAVSM
;
A
#
# COMPACT_ATOMS: atom_id res chain seq x y z
N ALA A 1 29.43 0.93 9.18
CA ALA A 1 29.47 1.96 8.12
C ALA A 1 28.27 2.85 8.38
N ASP A 2 28.50 4.13 8.64
CA ASP A 2 27.45 5.10 8.99
C ASP A 2 26.52 5.27 7.80
N GLY A 3 25.47 4.45 7.78
CA GLY A 3 24.63 4.22 6.61
C GLY A 3 23.60 5.31 6.49
N THR A 4 23.81 6.26 5.57
CA THR A 4 22.73 7.13 5.12
C THR A 4 21.66 6.26 4.46
N LEU A 5 20.53 6.07 5.15
CA LEU A 5 19.39 5.35 4.60
C LEU A 5 18.57 6.28 3.71
N LEU A 6 18.45 5.91 2.44
CA LEU A 6 17.68 6.66 1.46
C LEU A 6 16.28 6.04 1.36
N ILE A 7 15.31 6.65 2.03
CA ILE A 7 13.89 6.27 1.92
C ILE A 7 13.36 6.88 0.64
N ASN A 8 12.99 6.05 -0.33
CA ASN A 8 12.12 6.48 -1.41
C ASN A 8 10.67 6.21 -0.98
N GLY A 9 9.91 7.28 -0.76
CA GLY A 9 8.56 7.23 -0.24
C GLY A 9 7.55 7.65 -1.30
N GLY A 10 6.52 6.85 -1.49
CA GLY A 10 5.36 7.19 -2.31
C GLY A 10 4.07 7.05 -1.52
N ASP A 11 3.06 7.82 -1.89
CA ASP A 11 1.70 7.68 -1.39
C ASP A 11 0.83 7.14 -2.53
N ALA A 12 0.19 5.98 -2.32
CA ALA A 12 -0.78 5.46 -3.28
C ALA A 12 -2.04 6.35 -3.32
N GLY A 13 -2.34 7.02 -2.21
CA GLY A 13 -3.56 7.81 -2.03
C GLY A 13 -4.67 7.03 -1.31
N GLU A 14 -5.89 7.52 -1.43
CA GLU A 14 -7.08 6.91 -0.83
C GLU A 14 -7.51 5.67 -1.62
N LEU A 15 -7.64 4.53 -0.93
CA LEU A 15 -7.92 3.23 -1.55
C LEU A 15 -9.11 3.26 -2.51
N ALA A 16 -10.26 3.80 -2.09
CA ALA A 16 -11.49 3.82 -2.89
C ALA A 16 -11.44 4.76 -4.12
N SER A 17 -10.31 5.41 -4.36
CA SER A 17 -10.11 6.32 -5.49
C SER A 17 -9.01 5.86 -6.44
N LEU A 18 -8.39 4.71 -6.20
CA LEU A 18 -7.22 4.28 -6.95
C LEU A 18 -7.56 3.92 -8.40
N ALA A 19 -8.72 3.30 -8.64
CA ALA A 19 -9.11 2.91 -9.99
C ALA A 19 -9.53 4.11 -10.85
N GLU A 20 -10.31 5.03 -10.28
CA GLU A 20 -10.97 6.11 -11.02
C GLU A 20 -10.22 7.44 -10.90
N GLY A 21 -9.36 7.61 -9.89
CA GLY A 21 -8.74 8.87 -9.52
C GLY A 21 -9.65 9.73 -8.64
N ARG A 22 -9.09 10.35 -7.59
CA ARG A 22 -9.85 11.10 -6.59
C ARG A 22 -10.71 12.22 -7.18
N SER A 23 -10.23 12.91 -8.22
CA SER A 23 -10.98 13.98 -8.89
C SER A 23 -12.27 13.51 -9.56
N ASN A 24 -12.37 12.22 -9.90
CA ASN A 24 -13.48 11.67 -10.67
C ASN A 24 -14.58 11.05 -9.78
N CYS A 25 -14.25 10.68 -8.54
CA CYS A 25 -15.19 10.06 -7.61
C CYS A 25 -15.51 10.89 -6.35
N HIS A 26 -14.78 11.98 -6.10
CA HIS A 26 -15.02 12.83 -4.93
C HIS A 26 -16.43 13.48 -4.99
N PRO A 27 -17.17 13.55 -3.86
CA PRO A 27 -16.81 13.10 -2.51
C PRO A 27 -17.14 11.63 -2.19
N ASP A 28 -17.87 10.95 -3.05
CA ASP A 28 -18.53 9.66 -2.78
C ASP A 28 -17.81 8.46 -3.43
N CYS A 29 -16.49 8.41 -3.30
CA CYS A 29 -15.69 7.33 -3.84
C CYS A 29 -16.12 5.97 -3.25
N LYS A 30 -16.60 5.08 -4.12
CA LYS A 30 -17.05 3.75 -3.74
C LYS A 30 -15.89 2.78 -3.83
N LEU A 31 -15.64 2.05 -2.75
CA LEU A 31 -14.63 1.00 -2.74
C LEU A 31 -15.11 -0.19 -3.58
N THR A 32 -14.35 -0.54 -4.61
CA THR A 32 -14.64 -1.67 -5.51
C THR A 32 -13.42 -2.59 -5.65
N SER A 33 -13.60 -3.74 -6.31
CA SER A 33 -12.48 -4.64 -6.63
C SER A 33 -11.47 -3.98 -7.58
N ALA A 34 -11.91 -3.05 -8.43
CA ALA A 34 -11.02 -2.34 -9.35
C ALA A 34 -9.96 -1.53 -8.59
N ASP A 35 -10.29 -1.00 -7.41
CA ASP A 35 -9.33 -0.28 -6.56
C ASP A 35 -8.25 -1.21 -6.01
N VAL A 36 -8.62 -2.45 -5.70
CA VAL A 36 -7.66 -3.49 -5.25
C VAL A 36 -6.75 -3.91 -6.40
N ASP A 37 -7.29 -4.03 -7.61
CA ASP A 37 -6.52 -4.34 -8.82
C ASP A 37 -5.56 -3.20 -9.16
N ALA A 38 -6.01 -1.94 -9.03
CA ALA A 38 -5.16 -0.76 -9.20
C ALA A 38 -4.04 -0.72 -8.17
N LEU A 39 -4.33 -0.98 -6.89
CA LEU A 39 -3.31 -1.09 -5.86
C LEU A 39 -2.29 -2.19 -6.16
N LYS A 40 -2.76 -3.35 -6.62
CA LYS A 40 -1.88 -4.46 -7.00
C LYS A 40 -0.94 -4.07 -8.14
N ALA A 41 -1.45 -3.40 -9.18
CA ALA A 41 -0.64 -2.90 -10.29
C ALA A 41 0.42 -1.90 -9.80
N MET A 42 0.06 -0.97 -8.91
CA MET A 42 1.01 -0.02 -8.33
C MET A 42 2.11 -0.72 -7.51
N LEU A 43 1.77 -1.77 -6.77
CA LEU A 43 2.75 -2.57 -6.03
C LEU A 43 3.68 -3.34 -6.97
N ASP A 44 3.14 -3.98 -8.01
CA ASP A 44 3.93 -4.70 -9.02
C ASP A 44 4.91 -3.74 -9.73
N ASP A 45 4.44 -2.55 -10.11
CA ASP A 45 5.27 -1.51 -10.73
C ASP A 45 6.36 -1.00 -9.78
N ALA A 46 6.02 -0.73 -8.51
CA ALA A 46 6.97 -0.30 -7.50
C ALA A 46 8.05 -1.35 -7.25
N LEU A 47 7.67 -2.62 -7.15
CA LEU A 47 8.60 -3.74 -6.96
C LEU A 47 9.51 -3.93 -8.18
N ALA A 48 9.00 -3.74 -9.41
CA ALA A 48 9.78 -3.89 -10.63
C ALA A 48 10.94 -2.89 -10.74
N VAL A 49 10.80 -1.71 -10.15
CA VAL A 49 11.82 -0.64 -10.17
C VAL A 49 12.56 -0.48 -8.84
N HIS A 50 12.19 -1.26 -7.81
CA HIS A 50 12.77 -1.12 -6.47
C HIS A 50 14.22 -1.62 -6.44
N ASP A 51 15.11 -0.75 -5.97
CA ASP A 51 16.47 -1.13 -5.58
C ASP A 51 16.44 -1.90 -4.25
N GLY A 52 16.57 -3.23 -4.33
CA GLY A 52 16.54 -4.12 -3.16
C GLY A 52 17.67 -3.92 -2.15
N SER A 53 18.65 -3.04 -2.42
CA SER A 53 19.64 -2.60 -1.42
C SER A 53 19.13 -1.47 -0.51
N ARG A 54 17.94 -0.93 -0.79
CA ARG A 54 17.33 0.21 -0.09
C ARG A 54 15.96 -0.17 0.48
N VAL A 55 15.45 0.67 1.37
CA VAL A 55 14.07 0.53 1.88
C VAL A 55 13.13 1.35 1.00
N GLY A 56 12.19 0.67 0.34
CA GLY A 56 11.06 1.28 -0.35
C GLY A 56 9.84 1.34 0.57
N LYS A 57 9.15 2.48 0.61
CA LYS A 57 7.95 2.65 1.43
C LYS A 57 6.79 3.14 0.56
N LEU A 58 5.66 2.42 0.61
CA LEU A 58 4.40 2.83 0.00
C LEU A 58 3.33 2.96 1.08
N ASN A 59 2.71 4.13 1.19
CA ASN A 59 1.57 4.33 2.08
C ASN A 59 0.26 4.15 1.32
N ILE A 60 -0.74 3.56 1.99
CA ILE A 60 -2.09 3.43 1.47
C ILE A 60 -3.03 4.01 2.52
N HIS A 61 -3.89 4.97 2.12
CA HIS A 61 -4.86 5.55 3.02
C HIS A 61 -6.21 4.83 2.90
N ILE A 62 -6.72 4.34 4.03
CA ILE A 62 -8.04 3.70 4.12
C ILE A 62 -8.91 4.53 5.08
N PRO A 63 -9.85 5.35 4.57
CA PRO A 63 -10.78 6.08 5.40
C PRO A 63 -11.60 5.14 6.31
N LEU A 64 -11.80 5.52 7.57
CA LEU A 64 -12.57 4.71 8.54
C LEU A 64 -14.01 4.44 8.07
N VAL A 65 -14.61 5.35 7.30
CA VAL A 65 -15.94 5.18 6.71
C VAL A 65 -16.05 3.99 5.75
N LEU A 66 -14.91 3.48 5.25
CA LEU A 66 -14.87 2.28 4.41
C LEU A 66 -14.85 0.99 5.24
N LEU A 67 -14.57 1.04 6.54
CA LEU A 67 -14.51 -0.13 7.44
C LEU A 67 -15.92 -0.58 7.89
N LYS A 68 -16.79 -0.85 6.93
CA LYS A 68 -18.18 -1.29 7.15
C LYS A 68 -18.47 -2.61 6.43
N LYS A 69 -19.51 -3.32 6.87
CA LYS A 69 -19.86 -4.67 6.40
C LYS A 69 -19.99 -4.78 4.87
N GLU A 70 -20.54 -3.75 4.23
CA GLU A 70 -20.73 -3.67 2.77
C GLU A 70 -19.40 -3.82 1.99
N ASN A 71 -18.29 -3.38 2.59
CA ASN A 71 -16.97 -3.39 1.97
C ASN A 71 -16.12 -4.59 2.40
N GLU A 72 -16.62 -5.46 3.28
CA GLU A 72 -15.82 -6.53 3.90
C GLU A 72 -15.17 -7.43 2.85
N THR A 73 -15.92 -7.82 1.82
CA THR A 73 -15.39 -8.68 0.75
C THR A 73 -14.21 -8.04 0.04
N VAL A 74 -14.31 -6.76 -0.33
CA VAL A 74 -13.25 -6.04 -1.04
C VAL A 74 -12.02 -5.84 -0.13
N LEU A 75 -12.24 -5.45 1.13
CA LEU A 75 -11.16 -5.29 2.11
C LEU A 75 -10.44 -6.62 2.40
N ARG A 76 -11.18 -7.73 2.49
CA ARG A 76 -10.58 -9.06 2.63
C ARG A 76 -9.77 -9.45 1.41
N SER A 77 -10.26 -9.16 0.20
CA SER A 77 -9.50 -9.41 -1.02
C SER A 77 -8.21 -8.58 -1.06
N MET A 78 -8.24 -7.31 -0.65
CA MET A 78 -7.05 -6.48 -0.52
C MET A 78 -6.04 -7.06 0.47
N LEU A 79 -6.49 -7.43 1.68
CA LEU A 79 -5.60 -8.00 2.69
C LEU A 79 -5.03 -9.37 2.26
N ALA A 80 -5.85 -10.20 1.61
CA ALA A 80 -5.40 -11.49 1.06
C ALA A 80 -4.35 -11.29 -0.04
N MET A 81 -4.57 -10.32 -0.94
CA MET A 81 -3.60 -9.93 -1.97
C MET A 81 -2.28 -9.52 -1.32
N LEU A 82 -2.28 -8.60 -0.35
CA LEU A 82 -1.06 -8.16 0.32
C LEU A 82 -0.35 -9.30 1.07
N LYS A 83 -1.12 -10.21 1.68
CA LYS A 83 -0.57 -11.41 2.32
C LYS A 83 0.21 -12.27 1.32
N THR A 84 -0.21 -12.37 0.06
CA THR A 84 0.55 -13.14 -0.94
C THR A 84 1.94 -12.55 -1.21
N TYR A 85 2.11 -11.23 -1.16
CA TYR A 85 3.41 -10.57 -1.30
C TYR A 85 4.27 -10.77 -0.05
N ALA A 86 3.65 -10.71 1.14
CA ALA A 86 4.33 -10.94 2.40
C ALA A 86 4.83 -12.39 2.53
N ASP A 87 4.01 -13.37 2.16
CA ASP A 87 4.37 -14.79 2.19
C ASP A 87 5.51 -15.13 1.21
N LYS A 88 5.65 -14.36 0.12
CA LYS A 88 6.78 -14.45 -0.81
C LYS A 88 8.05 -13.72 -0.33
N GLY A 89 7.97 -12.99 0.78
CA GLY A 89 9.06 -12.16 1.29
C GLY A 89 9.33 -10.89 0.46
N THR A 90 8.40 -10.52 -0.44
CA THR A 90 8.57 -9.35 -1.32
C THR A 90 8.15 -8.03 -0.66
N ILE A 91 7.23 -8.08 0.31
CA ILE A 91 6.88 -6.94 1.15
C ILE A 91 6.91 -7.37 2.61
N LEU A 92 7.20 -6.43 3.50
CA LEU A 92 7.06 -6.61 4.94
C LEU A 92 6.05 -5.61 5.46
N PHE A 93 5.14 -6.07 6.31
CA PHE A 93 4.30 -5.18 7.09
C PHE A 93 5.09 -4.71 8.30
N GLY A 94 5.23 -3.40 8.44
CA GLY A 94 5.87 -2.78 9.59
C GLY A 94 5.10 -1.55 10.01
N THR A 95 5.08 -1.28 11.31
CA THR A 95 4.70 0.03 11.82
C THR A 95 5.76 1.06 11.45
N GLN A 96 5.43 2.35 11.57
CA GLN A 96 6.42 3.40 11.39
C GLN A 96 7.58 3.29 12.38
N LYS A 97 7.33 2.75 13.58
CA LYS A 97 8.38 2.44 14.56
C LYS A 97 9.28 1.31 14.08
N ASP A 98 8.73 0.23 13.53
CA ASP A 98 9.53 -0.89 13.01
C ASP A 98 10.47 -0.42 11.89
N VAL A 99 9.97 0.48 11.02
CA VAL A 99 10.79 1.12 9.99
C VAL A 99 11.89 1.98 10.63
N TYR A 100 11.60 2.76 11.67
CA TYR A 100 12.60 3.58 12.37
C TYR A 100 13.67 2.73 13.09
N ASP A 101 13.27 1.64 13.75
CA ASP A 101 14.18 0.78 14.49
C ASP A 101 15.12 0.03 13.54
N ALA A 102 14.60 -0.45 12.40
CA ALA A 102 15.39 -1.15 11.38
C ALA A 102 16.51 -0.28 10.76
N VAL A 103 16.42 1.05 10.92
CA VAL A 103 17.33 2.01 10.28
C VAL A 103 18.20 2.77 11.28
N SER A 104 18.00 2.54 12.58
CA SER A 104 18.75 3.18 13.68
C SER A 104 19.82 2.26 14.28
N MET A 105 20.03 1.06 13.70
CA MET A 105 21.10 0.11 14.01
C MET A 105 22.28 0.27 13.04
#